data_AF-A0A844ZSW2-F1
#
_entry.id   AF-A0A844ZSW2-F1
#
_cell.length_a   1.000
_cell.length_b   1.000
_cell.length_c   1.000
_cell.angle_alpha   90.00
_cell.angle_beta   90.00
_cell.angle_gamma   90.00
#
_symmetry.space_group_name_H-M   'P 1'
#
loop_
_entity.id
_entity.type
_entity.pdbx_description
1 polymer ?
#
loop_
_entity_poly.entity_id
_entity_poly.type
_entity_poly.pdbx_seq_one_letter_code
_entity_poly.pdbx_strand_id
1 'polypeptide(L)'
;MSEVKLSIAGREYAVACEDGQEAHVIALGSVIDAKIGQLGEGTTTLEIQKMLFGALFLADELHETKKANEANEQAKQDAERAAGVATGQRDELNATIARLESELEGLQSAQQRHSAEVDDIRTELQQRREESEECRSELEKATAHVAELEQERKELAALLEDARNAAATAAPASGLSDDPDLAPALERFADLLETCADKLEAGTSST
;
A
#
# COMPACT_ATOMS: atom_id res chain seq x y z
N MET A 1 -51.89 -48.81 -43.27
CA MET A 1 -51.67 -50.15 -42.67
C MET A 1 -51.02 -50.99 -43.73
N SER A 2 -49.70 -51.06 -43.64
CA SER A 2 -48.83 -51.79 -44.54
C SER A 2 -48.59 -53.20 -43.98
N GLU A 3 -48.27 -54.15 -44.85
CA GLU A 3 -47.96 -55.53 -44.46
C GLU A 3 -46.60 -55.93 -45.04
N VAL A 4 -45.77 -56.53 -44.21
CA VAL A 4 -44.42 -56.95 -44.56
C VAL A 4 -44.30 -58.46 -44.39
N LYS A 5 -43.66 -59.12 -45.36
CA LYS A 5 -43.32 -60.54 -45.27
C LYS A 5 -41.91 -60.72 -44.72
N LEU A 6 -41.79 -61.45 -43.62
CA LEU A 6 -40.52 -61.81 -42.98
C LEU A 6 -40.22 -63.28 -43.21
N SER A 7 -38.96 -63.61 -43.51
CA SER A 7 -38.48 -65.00 -43.55
C SER A 7 -37.66 -65.25 -42.28
N ILE A 8 -38.11 -66.19 -41.43
CA ILE A 8 -37.43 -66.53 -40.17
C ILE A 8 -37.39 -68.05 -40.02
N ALA A 9 -36.20 -68.60 -39.80
CA ALA A 9 -35.93 -70.03 -39.68
C ALA A 9 -36.49 -70.87 -40.85
N GLY A 10 -36.49 -70.28 -42.05
CA GLY A 10 -37.00 -70.91 -43.29
C GLY A 10 -38.52 -70.86 -43.47
N ARG A 11 -39.25 -70.02 -42.71
CA ARG A 11 -40.69 -69.81 -42.85
C ARG A 11 -41.06 -68.36 -43.11
N GLU A 12 -42.09 -68.16 -43.92
CA GLU A 12 -42.66 -66.83 -44.17
C GLU A 12 -43.74 -66.47 -43.14
N TYR A 13 -43.62 -65.29 -42.56
CA TYR A 13 -44.61 -64.68 -41.67
C TYR A 13 -45.03 -63.33 -42.23
N ALA A 14 -46.33 -63.07 -42.29
CA ALA A 14 -46.87 -61.76 -42.66
C ALA A 14 -47.14 -60.95 -41.37
N VAL A 15 -46.54 -59.77 -41.26
CA VAL A 15 -46.63 -58.89 -40.08
C VAL A 15 -47.17 -57.54 -40.52
N ALA A 16 -48.27 -57.12 -39.90
CA ALA A 16 -48.82 -55.78 -40.09
C ALA A 16 -47.93 -54.74 -39.40
N CYS A 17 -47.64 -53.64 -40.09
CA CYS A 17 -46.87 -52.53 -39.54
C CYS A 17 -47.48 -51.17 -39.93
N GLU A 18 -47.09 -50.14 -39.19
CA GLU A 18 -47.43 -48.76 -39.53
C GLU A 18 -46.67 -48.32 -40.79
N ASP A 19 -47.28 -47.42 -41.55
CA ASP A 19 -46.72 -46.90 -42.79
C ASP A 19 -45.41 -46.16 -42.47
N GLY A 20 -44.30 -46.58 -43.06
CA GLY A 20 -42.95 -46.04 -42.81
C GLY A 20 -42.06 -46.87 -41.86
N GLN A 21 -42.60 -47.89 -41.18
CA GLN A 21 -41.80 -48.80 -40.34
C GLN A 21 -41.34 -50.09 -41.04
N GLU A 22 -41.68 -50.28 -42.32
CA GLU A 22 -41.47 -51.53 -43.04
C GLU A 22 -40.00 -51.96 -42.99
N ALA A 23 -39.07 -51.04 -43.26
CA ALA A 23 -37.64 -51.31 -43.22
C ALA A 23 -37.14 -51.72 -41.82
N HIS A 24 -37.70 -51.13 -40.77
CA HIS A 24 -37.34 -51.47 -39.39
C HIS A 24 -37.83 -52.87 -39.02
N VAL A 25 -39.05 -53.22 -39.38
CA VAL A 25 -39.63 -54.55 -39.13
C VAL A 25 -38.88 -55.64 -39.91
N ILE A 26 -38.48 -55.38 -41.16
CA ILE A 26 -37.61 -56.28 -41.94
C ILE A 26 -36.27 -56.48 -41.22
N ALA A 27 -35.65 -55.39 -40.76
CA ALA A 27 -34.38 -55.46 -40.05
C ALA A 27 -34.49 -56.27 -38.74
N LEU A 28 -35.54 -56.06 -37.94
CA LEU A 28 -35.80 -56.84 -36.73
C LEU A 28 -36.01 -58.32 -37.04
N GLY A 29 -36.76 -58.65 -38.10
CA GLY A 29 -36.92 -60.02 -38.58
C GLY A 29 -35.58 -60.69 -38.92
N SER A 30 -34.69 -59.97 -39.60
CA SER A 30 -33.34 -60.47 -39.92
C SER A 30 -32.47 -60.73 -38.68
N VAL A 31 -32.62 -59.90 -37.64
CA VAL A 31 -31.92 -60.10 -36.36
C VAL A 31 -32.42 -61.37 -35.67
N ILE A 32 -33.73 -61.58 -35.64
CA ILE A 32 -34.34 -62.80 -35.05
C ILE A 32 -33.85 -64.04 -35.81
N ASP A 33 -33.87 -64.02 -37.14
CA ASP A 33 -33.39 -65.12 -37.97
C ASP A 33 -31.90 -65.43 -37.71
N ALA A 34 -31.06 -64.39 -37.65
CA ALA A 34 -29.64 -64.54 -37.34
C ALA A 34 -29.41 -65.15 -35.95
N LYS A 35 -30.21 -64.79 -34.94
CA LYS A 35 -30.11 -65.39 -33.59
C LYS A 35 -30.54 -66.84 -33.57
N ILE A 36 -31.58 -67.20 -34.32
CA ILE A 36 -32.02 -68.60 -34.44
C ILE A 36 -30.97 -69.42 -35.21
N GLY A 37 -30.30 -68.84 -36.20
CA GLY A 37 -29.20 -69.49 -36.94
C GLY A 37 -28.00 -69.87 -36.08
N GLN A 38 -27.76 -69.18 -34.96
CA GLN A 38 -26.67 -69.50 -34.02
C GLN A 38 -26.89 -70.82 -33.27
N LEU A 39 -28.11 -71.38 -33.29
CA LEU A 39 -28.45 -72.62 -32.60
C LEU A 39 -28.02 -73.91 -33.33
N GLY A 40 -27.42 -73.79 -34.53
CA GLY A 40 -26.88 -74.90 -35.32
C GLY A 40 -27.92 -75.63 -36.18
N GLU A 41 -27.53 -75.99 -37.41
CA GLU A 41 -28.42 -76.61 -38.42
C GLU A 41 -28.74 -78.10 -38.17
N GLY A 42 -28.12 -78.73 -37.17
CA GLY A 42 -28.17 -80.19 -36.96
C GLY A 42 -29.23 -80.70 -35.98
N THR A 43 -30.04 -79.82 -35.38
CA THR A 43 -30.96 -80.24 -34.32
C THR A 43 -32.37 -80.46 -34.88
N THR A 44 -32.93 -81.66 -34.70
CA THR A 44 -34.36 -82.01 -34.91
C THR A 44 -35.28 -81.32 -33.90
N THR A 45 -34.91 -80.13 -33.43
CA THR A 45 -35.69 -79.30 -32.52
C THR A 45 -36.92 -78.77 -33.24
N LEU A 46 -38.05 -78.86 -32.57
CA LEU A 46 -39.31 -78.30 -33.04
C LEU A 46 -39.15 -76.78 -33.22
N GLU A 47 -39.79 -76.22 -34.24
CA GLU A 47 -39.78 -74.77 -34.58
C GLU A 47 -40.03 -73.87 -33.36
N ILE A 48 -41.00 -74.26 -32.51
CA ILE A 48 -41.34 -73.54 -31.28
C ILE A 48 -40.13 -73.45 -30.33
N GLN A 49 -39.31 -74.49 -30.24
CA GLN A 49 -38.11 -74.48 -29.42
C GLN A 49 -37.05 -73.53 -29.99
N LYS A 50 -36.86 -73.50 -31.32
CA LYS A 50 -35.94 -72.56 -31.97
C LYS A 50 -36.34 -71.10 -31.71
N MET A 51 -37.62 -70.79 -31.84
CA MET A 51 -38.16 -69.46 -31.52
C MET A 51 -38.00 -69.11 -30.03
N LEU A 52 -38.22 -70.06 -29.13
CA LEU A 52 -38.01 -69.86 -27.69
C LEU A 52 -36.55 -69.49 -27.39
N PHE A 53 -35.58 -70.20 -27.96
CA PHE A 53 -34.16 -69.88 -27.76
C PHE A 53 -33.76 -68.55 -28.37
N GLY A 54 -34.25 -68.22 -29.58
CA GLY A 54 -34.04 -66.90 -30.19
C GLY A 54 -34.60 -65.76 -29.33
N ALA A 55 -35.80 -65.94 -28.77
CA ALA A 55 -36.39 -64.98 -27.85
C ALA A 55 -35.60 -64.83 -26.54
N LEU A 56 -35.09 -65.93 -25.98
CA LEU A 56 -34.24 -65.90 -24.78
C LEU A 56 -32.92 -65.18 -25.03
N PHE A 57 -32.26 -65.40 -26.17
CA PHE A 57 -31.03 -64.67 -26.50
C PHE A 57 -31.26 -63.16 -26.66
N LEU A 58 -32.33 -62.77 -27.35
CA LEU A 58 -32.66 -61.35 -27.49
C LEU A 58 -33.05 -60.72 -26.15
N ALA A 59 -33.75 -61.47 -25.29
CA ALA A 59 -34.08 -61.02 -23.94
C ALA A 59 -32.82 -60.84 -23.06
N ASP A 60 -31.84 -61.73 -23.18
CA ASP A 60 -30.56 -61.65 -22.47
C ASP A 60 -29.74 -60.44 -22.94
N GLU A 61 -29.61 -60.22 -24.25
CA GLU A 61 -28.91 -59.04 -24.80
C GLU A 61 -29.61 -57.73 -24.41
N LEU A 62 -30.94 -57.70 -24.43
CA LEU A 62 -31.71 -56.56 -23.98
C LEU A 62 -31.52 -56.33 -22.47
N HIS A 63 -31.42 -57.40 -21.68
CA HIS A 63 -31.20 -57.31 -20.24
C HIS A 63 -29.80 -56.76 -19.93
N GLU A 64 -28.76 -57.28 -20.58
CA GLU A 64 -27.38 -56.84 -20.39
C GLU A 64 -27.16 -55.40 -20.87
N THR A 65 -27.76 -55.01 -22.01
CA THR A 65 -27.70 -53.61 -22.47
C THR A 65 -28.42 -52.64 -21.54
N LYS A 66 -29.58 -53.02 -20.99
CA LYS A 66 -30.27 -52.22 -19.97
C LYS A 66 -29.42 -52.04 -18.71
N LYS A 67 -28.83 -53.12 -18.21
CA LYS A 67 -27.95 -53.11 -17.05
C LYS A 67 -26.69 -52.26 -17.28
N ALA A 68 -26.09 -52.35 -18.48
CA ALA A 68 -24.95 -51.51 -18.85
C ALA A 68 -25.34 -50.03 -18.93
N ASN A 69 -26.52 -49.71 -19.48
CA ASN A 69 -27.03 -48.34 -19.52
C ASN A 69 -27.31 -47.79 -18.12
N GLU A 70 -27.90 -48.58 -17.22
CA GLU A 70 -28.12 -48.19 -15.82
C GLU A 70 -26.79 -47.91 -15.10
N ALA A 71 -25.79 -48.77 -15.29
CA ALA A 71 -24.46 -48.56 -14.72
C ALA A 71 -23.77 -47.29 -15.29
N ASN A 72 -23.93 -47.03 -16.59
CA ASN A 72 -23.37 -45.85 -17.23
C ASN A 72 -24.06 -44.56 -16.75
N GLU A 73 -25.39 -44.58 -16.59
CA GLU A 73 -26.13 -43.45 -16.06
C GLU A 73 -25.75 -43.15 -14.61
N GLN A 74 -25.57 -44.18 -13.79
CA GLN A 74 -25.09 -44.02 -12.42
C GLN A 74 -23.66 -43.43 -12.39
N ALA A 75 -22.75 -43.94 -13.22
CA ALA A 75 -21.39 -43.43 -13.32
C ALA A 75 -21.36 -41.96 -13.78
N LYS A 76 -22.24 -41.59 -14.72
CA LYS A 76 -22.39 -40.21 -15.18
C LYS A 76 -22.89 -39.30 -14.06
N GLN A 77 -23.89 -39.72 -13.30
CA GLN A 77 -24.39 -38.95 -12.14
C GLN A 77 -23.30 -38.77 -11.07
N ASP A 78 -22.50 -39.80 -10.81
CA ASP A 78 -21.40 -39.73 -9.85
C ASP A 78 -20.28 -38.79 -10.34
N ALA A 79 -19.98 -38.82 -11.64
CA ALA A 79 -19.04 -37.88 -12.26
C ALA A 79 -19.54 -36.43 -12.21
N GLU A 80 -20.84 -36.19 -12.46
CA GLU A 80 -21.46 -34.87 -12.35
C GLU A 80 -21.43 -34.35 -10.90
N ARG A 81 -21.72 -35.20 -9.92
CA ARG A 81 -21.58 -34.84 -8.49
C ARG A 81 -20.14 -34.49 -8.14
N ALA A 82 -19.17 -35.30 -8.58
CA ALA A 82 -17.75 -35.04 -8.35
C ALA A 82 -17.28 -33.73 -9.02
N ALA A 83 -17.73 -33.45 -10.25
CA ALA A 83 -17.43 -32.21 -10.94
C ALA A 83 -18.05 -30.99 -10.23
N GLY A 84 -19.27 -31.13 -9.69
CA GLY A 84 -19.91 -30.11 -8.87
C GLY A 84 -19.10 -29.78 -7.61
N VAL A 85 -18.64 -30.81 -6.89
CA VAL A 85 -17.77 -30.63 -5.70
C VAL A 85 -16.45 -29.96 -6.07
N ALA A 86 -15.79 -30.41 -7.15
CA ALA A 86 -14.53 -29.82 -7.60
C ALA A 86 -14.69 -28.34 -8.01
N THR A 87 -15.82 -28.00 -8.64
CA THR A 87 -16.14 -26.61 -8.99
C THR A 87 -16.34 -25.75 -7.74
N GLY A 88 -17.09 -26.24 -6.75
CA GLY A 88 -17.27 -25.55 -5.46
C GLY A 88 -15.95 -25.32 -4.73
N GLN A 89 -15.08 -26.33 -4.66
CA GLN A 89 -13.74 -26.21 -4.07
C GLN A 89 -12.88 -25.16 -4.80
N ARG A 90 -12.95 -25.11 -6.13
CA ARG A 90 -12.24 -24.10 -6.92
C ARG A 90 -12.75 -22.69 -6.60
N ASP A 91 -14.05 -22.51 -6.45
CA ASP A 91 -14.64 -21.22 -6.13
C ASP A 91 -14.27 -20.75 -4.72
N GLU A 92 -14.22 -21.66 -3.74
CA GLU A 92 -13.71 -21.39 -2.38
C GLU A 92 -12.22 -20.98 -2.38
N LEU A 93 -11.39 -21.69 -3.15
CA LEU A 93 -9.97 -21.35 -3.31
C LEU A 93 -9.80 -19.97 -3.96
N ASN A 94 -10.57 -19.67 -5.00
CA ASN A 94 -10.54 -18.36 -5.66
C ASN A 94 -10.97 -17.23 -4.71
N ALA A 95 -12.00 -17.45 -3.88
CA ALA A 95 -12.40 -16.48 -2.87
C ALA A 95 -11.31 -16.25 -1.81
N THR A 96 -10.61 -17.31 -1.43
CA THR A 96 -9.48 -17.22 -0.48
C THR A 96 -8.31 -16.45 -1.09
N ILE A 97 -7.97 -16.71 -2.36
CA ILE A 97 -6.93 -15.99 -3.10
C ILE A 97 -7.26 -14.50 -3.16
N ALA A 98 -8.48 -14.13 -3.56
CA ALA A 98 -8.89 -12.73 -3.64
C ALA A 98 -8.80 -12.00 -2.29
N ARG A 99 -9.13 -12.70 -1.19
CA ARG A 99 -8.96 -12.15 0.17
C ARG A 99 -7.49 -11.92 0.50
N LEU A 100 -6.62 -12.89 0.23
CA LEU A 100 -5.19 -12.78 0.50
C LEU A 100 -4.53 -11.68 -0.34
N GLU A 101 -4.93 -11.51 -1.60
CA GLU A 101 -4.48 -10.41 -2.45
C GLU A 101 -4.86 -9.05 -1.86
N SER A 102 -6.10 -8.87 -1.41
CA SER A 102 -6.53 -7.63 -0.75
C SER A 102 -5.77 -7.36 0.56
N GLU A 103 -5.50 -8.40 1.36
CA GLU A 103 -4.69 -8.27 2.58
C GLU A 103 -3.24 -7.87 2.25
N LEU A 104 -2.64 -8.43 1.19
CA LEU A 104 -1.30 -8.08 0.72
C LEU A 104 -1.21 -6.63 0.24
N GLU A 105 -2.18 -6.16 -0.55
CA GLU A 105 -2.26 -4.77 -1.00
C GLU A 105 -2.36 -3.80 0.19
N GLY A 106 -3.15 -4.15 1.20
CA GLY A 106 -3.28 -3.37 2.43
C GLY A 106 -1.96 -3.27 3.21
N LEU A 107 -1.25 -4.40 3.36
CA LEU A 107 0.05 -4.45 4.02
C LEU A 107 1.13 -3.66 3.25
N GLN A 108 1.17 -3.77 1.93
CA GLN A 108 2.10 -3.01 1.10
C GLN A 108 1.85 -1.50 1.21
N SER A 109 0.58 -1.09 1.21
CA SER A 109 0.19 0.32 1.38
C SER A 109 0.56 0.84 2.78
N ALA A 110 0.44 0.02 3.83
CA ALA A 110 0.90 0.37 5.17
C ALA A 110 2.43 0.45 5.25
N GLN A 111 3.14 -0.49 4.64
CA GLN A 111 4.60 -0.48 4.57
C GLN A 111 5.13 0.78 3.86
N GLN A 112 4.52 1.17 2.74
CA GLN A 112 4.90 2.38 2.00
C GLN A 112 4.72 3.64 2.85
N ARG A 113 3.60 3.75 3.58
CA ARG A 113 3.36 4.86 4.51
C ARG A 113 4.40 4.92 5.61
N HIS A 114 4.70 3.79 6.25
CA HIS A 114 5.74 3.74 7.28
C HIS A 114 7.14 4.03 6.73
N SER A 115 7.45 3.60 5.51
CA SER A 115 8.72 3.95 4.87
C SER A 115 8.82 5.46 4.66
N ALA A 116 7.76 6.10 4.18
CA ALA A 116 7.72 7.55 4.00
C ALA A 116 7.85 8.29 5.35
N GLU A 117 7.12 7.85 6.39
CA GLU A 117 7.25 8.40 7.75
C GLU A 117 8.68 8.29 8.29
N VAL A 118 9.35 7.15 8.07
CA VAL A 118 10.74 6.95 8.50
C VAL A 118 11.70 7.87 7.75
N ASP A 119 11.48 8.07 6.45
CA ASP A 119 12.32 8.97 5.65
C ASP A 119 12.09 10.44 6.06
N ASP A 120 10.85 10.85 6.30
CA ASP A 120 10.52 12.17 6.84
C ASP A 120 11.20 12.39 8.19
N ILE A 121 11.07 11.46 9.14
CA ILE A 121 11.72 11.54 10.46
C ILE A 121 13.25 11.62 10.33
N ARG A 122 13.87 10.89 9.38
CA ARG A 122 15.31 10.98 9.14
C ARG A 122 15.71 12.37 8.65
N THR A 123 14.94 12.97 7.74
CA THR A 123 15.21 14.32 7.26
C THR A 123 15.06 15.36 8.37
N GLU A 124 14.02 15.24 9.19
CA GLU A 124 13.81 16.15 10.33
C GLU A 124 14.93 16.00 11.38
N LEU A 125 15.35 14.77 11.68
CA LEU A 125 16.50 14.52 12.56
C LEU A 125 17.81 15.11 12.02
N GLN A 126 18.03 15.05 10.71
CA GLN A 126 19.20 15.67 10.09
C GLN A 126 19.15 17.19 10.24
N GLN A 127 18.02 17.82 9.91
CA GLN A 127 17.83 19.26 10.07
C GLN A 127 18.05 19.70 11.52
N ARG A 128 17.47 18.99 12.50
CA ARG A 128 17.68 19.29 13.93
C ARG A 128 19.13 19.18 14.36
N ARG A 129 19.90 18.27 13.77
CA ARG A 129 21.34 18.15 14.05
C ARG A 129 22.11 19.34 13.48
N GLU A 130 21.82 19.72 12.23
CA GLU A 130 22.44 20.89 11.59
C GLU A 130 22.11 22.18 12.36
N GLU A 131 20.84 22.39 12.74
CA GLU A 131 20.40 23.51 13.59
C GLU A 131 21.14 23.52 14.95
N SER A 132 21.31 22.35 15.58
CA SER A 132 22.03 22.25 16.86
C SER A 132 23.52 22.53 16.71
N GLU A 133 24.14 22.15 15.59
CA GLU A 133 25.54 22.44 15.30
C GLU A 133 25.75 23.94 15.02
N GLU A 134 24.84 24.56 14.29
CA GLU A 134 24.86 26.00 14.01
C GLU A 134 24.70 26.81 15.30
N CYS A 135 23.67 26.52 16.10
CA CYS A 135 23.43 27.16 17.40
C CYS A 135 24.63 26.98 18.36
N ARG A 136 25.27 25.80 18.35
CA ARG A 136 26.49 25.56 19.12
C ARG A 136 27.64 26.44 18.63
N SER A 137 27.84 26.56 17.31
CA SER A 137 28.88 27.43 16.75
C SER A 137 28.66 28.90 17.11
N GLU A 138 27.41 29.37 17.08
CA GLU A 138 27.05 30.73 17.50
C GLU A 138 27.33 30.96 18.99
N LEU A 139 27.00 30.00 19.85
CA LEU A 139 27.29 30.06 21.27
C LEU A 139 28.81 30.10 21.54
N GLU A 140 29.60 29.30 20.82
CA GLU A 140 31.07 29.32 20.92
C GLU A 140 31.64 30.70 20.50
N LYS A 141 31.10 31.32 19.45
CA LYS A 141 31.50 32.69 19.04
C LYS A 141 31.10 33.73 20.08
N ALA A 142 29.88 33.66 20.60
CA ALA A 142 29.38 34.60 21.60
C ALA A 142 30.17 34.52 22.91
N THR A 143 30.49 33.30 23.36
CA THR A 143 31.31 33.08 24.57
C THR A 143 32.73 33.60 24.39
N ALA A 144 33.34 33.43 23.20
CA ALA A 144 34.64 34.03 22.89
C ALA A 144 34.60 35.57 22.92
N HIS A 145 33.56 36.20 22.33
CA HIS A 145 33.42 37.65 22.34
C HIS A 145 33.20 38.22 23.75
N VAL A 146 32.40 37.55 24.58
CA VAL A 146 32.24 37.94 25.99
C VAL A 146 33.57 37.88 26.74
N ALA A 147 34.38 36.84 26.51
CA ALA A 147 35.70 36.72 27.13
C ALA A 147 36.66 37.85 26.71
N GLU A 148 36.62 38.26 25.44
CA GLU A 148 37.39 39.39 24.92
C GLU A 148 36.97 40.72 25.59
N LEU A 149 35.67 41.01 25.64
CA LEU A 149 35.14 42.20 26.32
C LEU A 149 35.46 42.20 27.82
N GLU A 150 35.44 41.05 28.48
CA GLU A 150 35.86 40.94 29.88
C GLU A 150 37.35 41.23 30.08
N GLN A 151 38.20 40.80 29.13
CA GLN A 151 39.62 41.13 29.15
C GLN A 151 39.84 42.63 28.95
N GLU A 152 39.22 43.24 27.95
CA GLU A 152 39.28 44.69 27.72
C GLU A 152 38.79 45.48 28.95
N ARG A 153 37.69 45.04 29.58
CA ARG A 153 37.21 45.67 30.82
C ARG A 153 38.23 45.58 31.95
N LYS A 154 38.93 44.44 32.10
CA LYS A 154 39.98 44.27 33.12
C LYS A 154 41.18 45.17 32.83
N GLU A 155 41.62 45.25 31.57
CA GLU A 155 42.72 46.11 31.14
C GLU A 155 42.39 47.60 31.35
N LEU A 156 41.21 48.05 30.92
CA LEU A 156 40.74 49.42 31.15
C LEU A 156 40.60 49.72 32.65
N ALA A 157 40.11 48.79 33.45
CA ALA A 157 40.03 48.96 34.90
C ALA A 157 41.42 49.14 35.53
N ALA A 158 42.41 48.34 35.10
CA ALA A 158 43.79 48.48 35.54
C ALA A 158 44.40 49.83 35.12
N LEU A 159 44.21 50.24 33.87
CA LEU A 159 44.67 51.55 33.38
C LEU A 159 44.04 52.72 34.15
N LEU A 160 42.75 52.63 34.50
CA LEU A 160 42.08 53.63 35.32
C LEU A 160 42.64 53.66 36.75
N GLU A 161 42.97 52.50 37.33
CA GLU A 161 43.60 52.41 38.64
C GLU A 161 45.00 53.01 38.62
N ASP A 162 45.81 52.70 37.61
CA ASP A 162 47.14 53.29 37.40
C ASP A 162 47.07 54.81 37.21
N ALA A 163 46.14 55.30 36.38
CA ALA A 163 45.92 56.73 36.18
C ALA A 163 45.45 57.43 37.47
N ARG A 164 44.60 56.77 38.26
CA ARG A 164 44.15 57.27 39.57
C ARG A 164 45.32 57.33 40.56
N ASN A 165 46.16 56.31 40.60
CA ASN A 165 47.36 56.28 41.44
C ASN A 165 48.37 57.34 41.00
N ALA A 166 48.58 57.50 39.69
CA ALA A 166 49.41 58.56 39.13
C ALA A 166 48.90 59.95 39.51
N ALA A 167 47.59 60.19 39.41
CA ALA A 167 46.95 61.45 39.86
C ALA A 167 47.06 61.68 41.37
N ALA A 168 47.11 60.61 42.19
CA ALA A 168 47.36 60.72 43.62
C ALA A 168 48.83 61.01 43.96
N THR A 169 49.77 60.57 43.11
CA THR A 169 51.22 60.85 43.25
C THR A 169 51.68 62.14 42.60
N ALA A 170 50.94 62.64 41.60
CA ALA A 170 51.06 64.01 41.15
C ALA A 170 50.67 64.91 42.33
N ALA A 171 51.62 65.72 42.79
CA ALA A 171 51.33 66.78 43.75
C ALA A 171 50.06 67.53 43.28
N PRO A 172 49.15 67.94 44.18
CA PRO A 172 48.04 68.77 43.79
C PRO A 172 48.66 69.94 43.02
N ALA A 173 48.27 70.13 41.76
CA ALA A 173 48.58 71.36 41.06
C ALA A 173 48.15 72.47 42.00
N SER A 174 49.14 73.09 42.63
CA SER A 174 48.93 74.05 43.69
C SER A 174 48.35 75.27 42.98
N GLY A 175 47.04 75.41 43.17
CA GLY A 175 46.26 76.62 43.01
C GLY A 175 46.33 77.35 41.67
N LEU A 176 45.32 77.15 40.80
CA LEU A 176 44.67 78.34 40.25
C LEU A 176 43.91 79.08 41.37
N SER A 177 43.39 78.34 42.35
CA SER A 177 42.62 78.88 43.48
C SER A 177 43.47 79.53 44.59
N ASP A 178 44.79 79.30 44.61
CA ASP A 178 45.71 79.85 45.62
C ASP A 178 46.63 80.95 45.05
N ASP A 179 46.39 81.41 43.82
CA ASP A 179 47.13 82.54 43.24
C ASP A 179 46.64 83.86 43.90
N PRO A 180 47.48 84.54 44.72
CA PRO A 180 47.07 85.74 45.47
C PRO A 180 46.66 86.91 44.55
N ASP A 181 47.05 86.88 43.27
CA ASP A 181 46.69 87.90 42.29
C ASP A 181 45.40 87.58 41.51
N LEU A 182 44.85 86.36 41.62
CA LEU A 182 43.64 85.98 40.89
C LEU A 182 42.40 86.71 41.42
N ALA A 183 42.26 86.86 42.74
CA ALA A 183 41.12 87.57 43.33
C ALA A 183 41.12 89.08 42.93
N PRO A 184 42.23 89.83 43.05
CA PRO A 184 42.32 91.19 42.51
C PRO A 184 42.11 91.28 40.99
N ALA A 185 42.56 90.28 40.22
CA ALA A 185 42.39 90.28 38.76
C ALA A 185 40.92 90.05 38.35
N LEU A 186 40.21 89.14 39.04
CA LEU A 186 38.78 88.92 38.87
C LEU A 186 37.95 90.15 39.26
N GLU A 187 38.33 90.83 40.35
CA GLU A 187 37.68 92.07 40.79
C GLU A 187 37.86 93.19 39.75
N ARG A 188 39.08 93.39 39.24
CA ARG A 188 39.34 94.33 38.13
C ARG A 188 38.57 93.98 36.85
N PHE A 189 38.40 92.69 36.57
CA PHE A 189 37.63 92.24 35.41
C PHE A 189 36.14 92.48 35.60
N ALA A 190 35.62 92.28 36.81
CA ALA A 190 34.26 92.63 37.17
C ALA A 190 34.01 94.14 37.04
N ASP A 191 34.91 94.99 37.55
CA ASP A 191 34.83 96.45 37.40
C ASP A 191 34.83 96.87 35.92
N LEU A 192 35.63 96.22 35.08
CA LEU A 192 35.65 96.45 33.63
C LEU A 192 34.33 96.05 32.98
N LEU A 193 33.72 94.93 33.39
CA LEU A 193 32.41 94.51 32.91
C LEU A 193 31.31 95.47 33.36
N GLU A 194 31.34 95.96 34.60
CA GLU A 194 30.41 96.97 35.12
C GLU A 194 30.55 98.28 34.34
N THR A 195 31.77 98.76 34.13
CA THR A 195 32.02 99.96 33.31
C THR A 195 31.55 99.79 31.86
N CYS A 196 31.70 98.60 31.30
CA CYS A 196 31.19 98.27 29.97
C CYS A 196 29.65 98.24 29.94
N ALA A 197 29.01 97.70 30.98
CA ALA A 197 27.56 97.70 31.13
C ALA A 197 27.02 99.13 31.26
N ASP A 198 27.60 99.96 32.13
CA ASP A 198 27.23 101.38 32.29
C ASP A 198 27.35 102.17 30.98
N LYS A 199 28.42 101.91 30.20
CA LYS A 199 28.60 102.55 28.88
C LYS A 199 27.57 102.08 27.85
N LEU A 200 27.15 100.82 27.91
CA LEU A 200 26.07 100.32 27.05
C LEU A 200 24.71 100.92 27.47
N GLU A 201 24.41 101.00 28.75
CA GLU A 201 23.18 101.60 29.26
C GLU A 201 23.10 103.12 28.98
N ALA A 202 24.21 103.84 29.15
CA ALA A 202 24.32 105.26 28.79
C ALA A 202 24.22 105.47 27.27
N GLY A 203 24.75 104.54 26.46
CA GLY A 203 24.61 104.54 25.00
C GLY A 203 23.18 104.25 24.52
N THR A 204 22.42 103.43 25.24
CA THR A 204 21.01 103.13 24.96
C THR A 204 20.03 104.21 25.44
N SER A 205 20.49 105.15 26.27
CA SER A 205 19.69 106.28 26.78
C SER A 205 19.83 107.56 25.93
N SER A 206 20.55 107.49 24.80
CA SER A 206 20.84 108.62 23.89
C SER A 206 20.05 108.56 22.55
N THR A 207 18.95 107.82 22.50
CA THR A 207 17.89 107.96 21.48
C THR A 207 16.66 108.61 22.06
#